data_AF-A0A9D6NJ34-F1
#
_entry.id   AF-A0A9D6NJ34-F1
#
_cell.length_a   1.000
_cell.length_b   1.000
_cell.length_c   1.000
_cell.angle_alpha   90.00
_cell.angle_beta   90.00
_cell.angle_gamma   90.00
#
_symmetry.space_group_name_H-M   'P 1'
#
loop_
_entity.id
_entity.type
_entity.pdbx_description
1 polymer ?
#
loop_
_entity_poly.entity_id
_entity_poly.type
_entity_poly.pdbx_seq_one_letter_code
_entity_poly.pdbx_strand_id
1 'polypeptide(L)'
;MTGPHFHQREHNARQRIVSAAAGMPQAASRRLVTLEGLAPMTLCALVALVPLAFAAPLFEPYLAIKEILVQAGAATVAALWLLTARVGPLTLVFTPVWIPLVGLALASGLSVLWSSHPFASLEEGQRLVTYVLLFAVALHQMGRTEIRATLATTVILAGAIEAVYVLLQYSLGDPIFVTDGLPGKWRTFGTLGNPNWTGEFLTVAAIVSLGRLVHLSEAEPSAFNMKRRSSWSMSRERGQSARRWMLVTSILIWLALAATLARGAWLGCLVGVGAFLVARHRYADSRREPATVVQPQQRIWPLALTIGIGAALIALPLLSNQEAVNHLLNFKSVRGRLWM
;
A
#
# COMPACT_ATOMS: atom_id res chain seq x y z
N MET A 1 -13.68 -17.08 -54.35
CA MET A 1 -14.97 -16.38 -54.41
C MET A 1 -15.77 -16.68 -53.14
N THR A 2 -15.55 -15.91 -52.08
CA THR A 2 -16.36 -15.97 -50.86
C THR A 2 -17.59 -15.09 -51.10
N GLY A 3 -18.75 -15.74 -51.31
CA GLY A 3 -19.97 -15.06 -51.70
C GLY A 3 -20.56 -14.16 -50.59
N PRO A 4 -21.40 -13.17 -50.97
CA PRO A 4 -22.01 -12.18 -50.07
C PRO A 4 -22.81 -12.77 -48.89
N HIS A 5 -23.13 -14.06 -48.92
CA HIS A 5 -23.80 -14.76 -47.81
C HIS A 5 -22.95 -14.94 -46.55
N PHE A 6 -21.62 -14.86 -46.62
CA PHE A 6 -20.77 -15.04 -45.44
C PHE A 6 -20.85 -13.85 -44.47
N HIS A 7 -20.83 -12.62 -44.98
CA HIS A 7 -20.94 -11.40 -44.17
C HIS A 7 -22.29 -11.27 -43.46
N GLN A 8 -23.37 -11.75 -44.07
CA GLN A 8 -24.70 -11.68 -43.45
C GLN A 8 -24.88 -12.70 -42.33
N ARG A 9 -24.24 -13.88 -42.42
CA ARG A 9 -24.20 -14.83 -41.30
C ARG A 9 -23.38 -14.31 -40.12
N GLU A 10 -22.25 -13.65 -40.38
CA GLU A 10 -21.43 -13.07 -39.33
C GLU A 10 -22.16 -11.91 -38.62
N HIS A 11 -22.86 -11.06 -39.38
CA HIS A 11 -23.65 -9.97 -38.82
C HIS A 11 -24.84 -10.47 -37.97
N ASN A 12 -25.55 -11.51 -38.43
CA ASN A 12 -26.66 -12.11 -37.68
C ASN A 12 -26.17 -12.84 -36.43
N ALA A 13 -25.00 -13.48 -36.47
CA ALA A 13 -24.39 -14.11 -35.30
C ALA A 13 -24.02 -13.06 -34.23
N ARG A 14 -23.41 -11.93 -34.65
CA ARG A 14 -23.10 -10.82 -33.73
C ARG A 14 -24.36 -10.19 -33.14
N GLN A 15 -25.41 -9.98 -33.94
CA GLN A 15 -26.68 -9.44 -33.43
C GLN A 15 -27.36 -10.37 -32.43
N ARG A 16 -27.33 -11.70 -32.66
CA ARG A 16 -27.87 -12.67 -31.71
C ARG A 16 -27.11 -12.70 -30.39
N ILE A 17 -25.78 -12.55 -30.41
CA ILE A 17 -24.96 -12.45 -29.19
C ILE A 17 -25.30 -11.16 -28.43
N VAL A 18 -25.47 -10.03 -29.13
CA VAL A 18 -25.86 -8.75 -28.51
C VAL A 18 -27.27 -8.80 -27.93
N SER A 19 -28.24 -9.42 -28.62
CA SER A 19 -29.61 -9.56 -28.11
C SER A 19 -29.73 -10.56 -26.96
N ALA A 20 -28.94 -11.65 -26.98
CA ALA A 20 -28.87 -12.60 -25.87
C ALA A 20 -28.23 -11.95 -24.63
N ALA A 21 -27.23 -11.09 -24.81
CA ALA A 21 -26.66 -10.30 -23.72
C ALA A 21 -27.63 -9.22 -23.20
N ALA A 22 -28.48 -8.64 -24.06
CA ALA A 22 -29.52 -7.70 -23.67
C ALA A 22 -30.69 -8.34 -22.89
N GLY A 23 -30.89 -9.65 -23.04
CA GLY A 23 -31.88 -10.45 -22.31
C GLY A 23 -31.42 -10.92 -20.92
N MET A 24 -30.18 -10.63 -20.51
CA MET A 24 -29.78 -10.86 -19.12
C MET A 24 -30.69 -10.01 -18.21
N PRO A 25 -31.38 -10.62 -17.23
CA PRO A 25 -32.32 -9.90 -16.39
C PRO A 25 -31.60 -8.72 -15.74
N GLN A 26 -32.14 -7.50 -15.88
CA GLN A 26 -31.56 -6.26 -15.33
C GLN A 26 -31.27 -6.35 -13.81
N ALA A 27 -31.92 -7.30 -13.12
CA ALA A 27 -31.63 -7.64 -11.74
C ALA A 27 -30.23 -8.28 -11.53
N ALA A 28 -29.77 -9.13 -12.45
CA ALA A 28 -28.46 -9.77 -12.37
C ALA A 28 -27.32 -8.78 -12.62
N SER A 29 -27.47 -7.88 -13.61
CA SER A 29 -26.47 -6.83 -13.88
C SER A 29 -26.36 -5.84 -12.72
N ARG A 30 -27.47 -5.44 -12.09
CA ARG A 30 -27.43 -4.60 -10.87
C ARG A 30 -26.72 -5.27 -9.69
N ARG A 31 -26.95 -6.57 -9.45
CA ARG A 31 -26.28 -7.31 -8.35
C ARG A 31 -24.77 -7.41 -8.56
N LEU A 32 -24.31 -7.58 -9.79
CA LEU A 32 -22.89 -7.65 -10.12
C LEU A 32 -22.17 -6.32 -9.82
N VAL A 33 -22.79 -5.19 -10.20
CA VAL A 33 -22.23 -3.85 -9.94
C VAL A 33 -22.07 -3.59 -8.44
N THR A 34 -22.98 -4.07 -7.60
CA THR A 34 -22.86 -3.89 -6.14
C THR A 34 -21.71 -4.68 -5.52
N LEU A 35 -21.34 -5.85 -6.07
CA LEU A 35 -20.28 -6.69 -5.52
C LEU A 35 -18.88 -6.20 -5.89
N GLU A 36 -18.71 -5.61 -7.09
CA GLU A 36 -17.41 -5.10 -7.55
C GLU A 36 -16.80 -4.04 -6.63
N GLY A 37 -17.64 -3.28 -5.93
CA GLY A 37 -17.20 -2.27 -4.96
C GLY A 37 -16.76 -2.84 -3.61
N LEU A 38 -17.08 -4.10 -3.28
CA LEU A 38 -16.85 -4.62 -1.93
C LEU A 38 -15.39 -4.89 -1.63
N ALA A 39 -14.66 -5.57 -2.52
CA ALA A 39 -13.24 -5.85 -2.31
C ALA A 39 -12.39 -4.58 -2.05
N PRO A 40 -12.49 -3.49 -2.85
CA PRO A 40 -11.73 -2.27 -2.57
C PRO A 40 -12.22 -1.54 -1.30
N MET A 41 -13.51 -1.59 -0.98
CA MET A 41 -14.03 -1.03 0.28
C MET A 41 -13.48 -1.80 1.49
N THR A 42 -13.47 -3.13 1.45
CA THR A 42 -12.90 -3.97 2.50
C THR A 42 -11.40 -3.75 2.63
N LEU A 43 -10.68 -3.56 1.52
CA LEU A 43 -9.25 -3.20 1.56
C LEU A 43 -9.04 -1.83 2.24
N CYS A 44 -9.87 -0.83 1.93
CA CYS A 44 -9.83 0.47 2.61
C CYS A 44 -10.17 0.33 4.10
N ALA A 45 -11.20 -0.45 4.43
CA ALA A 45 -11.58 -0.72 5.82
C ALA A 45 -10.43 -1.38 6.57
N LEU A 46 -9.74 -2.36 5.96
CA LEU A 46 -8.59 -3.01 6.57
C LEU A 46 -7.46 -2.01 6.86
N VAL A 47 -7.10 -1.16 5.89
CA VAL A 47 -6.09 -0.11 6.06
C VAL A 47 -6.46 0.87 7.18
N ALA A 48 -7.74 1.20 7.31
CA ALA A 48 -8.23 2.10 8.35
C ALA A 48 -8.34 1.43 9.73
N LEU A 49 -8.73 0.15 9.78
CA LEU A 49 -8.99 -0.57 11.01
C LEU A 49 -7.72 -1.10 11.67
N VAL A 50 -6.67 -1.46 10.93
CA VAL A 50 -5.43 -2.00 11.52
C VAL A 50 -4.79 -1.02 12.51
N PRO A 51 -4.65 0.28 12.19
CA PRO A 51 -4.23 1.28 13.17
C PRO A 51 -5.24 1.47 14.31
N LEU A 52 -6.53 1.21 14.09
CA LEU A 52 -7.59 1.43 15.09
C LEU A 52 -7.87 0.21 15.99
N ALA A 53 -7.28 -0.94 15.70
CA ALA A 53 -7.46 -2.15 16.48
C ALA A 53 -6.60 -2.11 17.75
N PHE A 54 -7.18 -1.57 18.83
CA PHE A 54 -6.56 -1.45 20.15
C PHE A 54 -7.15 -2.42 21.17
N ALA A 55 -6.30 -2.99 22.04
CA ALA A 55 -6.70 -3.84 23.17
C ALA A 55 -5.89 -3.53 24.44
N ALA A 56 -6.21 -2.42 25.10
CA ALA A 56 -5.38 -1.65 26.03
C ALA A 56 -4.54 -2.31 27.16
N PRO A 57 -4.81 -3.53 27.67
CA PRO A 57 -4.03 -4.06 28.80
C PRO A 57 -2.76 -4.88 28.47
N LEU A 58 -2.39 -5.09 27.19
CA LEU A 58 -1.55 -6.25 26.84
C LEU A 58 -0.48 -5.97 25.73
N PHE A 59 0.71 -5.49 26.11
CA PHE A 59 1.81 -5.10 25.19
C PHE A 59 2.26 -6.17 24.17
N GLU A 60 2.27 -7.45 24.55
CA GLU A 60 2.63 -8.56 23.64
C GLU A 60 1.44 -9.14 22.84
N PRO A 61 0.23 -9.36 23.44
CA PRO A 61 -0.96 -9.77 22.70
C PRO A 61 -1.44 -8.82 21.60
N TYR A 62 -0.92 -7.59 21.54
CA TYR A 62 -1.22 -6.63 20.46
C TYR A 62 -0.82 -7.11 19.07
N LEU A 63 0.32 -7.79 18.96
CA LEU A 63 0.83 -8.25 17.67
C LEU A 63 -0.11 -9.33 17.12
N ALA A 64 -0.56 -10.25 17.98
CA ALA A 64 -1.46 -11.33 17.61
C ALA A 64 -2.83 -10.83 17.13
N ILE A 65 -3.46 -9.87 17.82
CA ILE A 65 -4.77 -9.35 17.40
C ILE A 65 -4.68 -8.65 16.04
N LYS A 66 -3.64 -7.84 15.82
CA LYS A 66 -3.44 -7.15 14.54
C LYS A 66 -3.10 -8.13 13.43
N GLU A 67 -2.29 -9.13 13.73
CA GLU A 67 -1.98 -10.20 12.80
C GLU A 67 -3.25 -10.96 12.40
N ILE A 68 -4.09 -11.36 13.36
CA ILE A 68 -5.39 -11.99 13.10
C ILE A 68 -6.26 -11.08 12.24
N LEU A 69 -6.33 -9.78 12.57
CA LEU A 69 -7.11 -8.81 11.79
C LEU A 69 -6.60 -8.70 10.36
N VAL A 70 -5.28 -8.64 10.15
CA VAL A 70 -4.67 -8.57 8.82
C VAL A 70 -4.90 -9.87 8.05
N GLN A 71 -4.73 -11.04 8.68
CA GLN A 71 -4.94 -12.33 8.05
C GLN A 71 -6.42 -12.59 7.70
N ALA A 72 -7.33 -12.37 8.64
CA ALA A 72 -8.76 -12.50 8.40
C ALA A 72 -9.26 -11.48 7.38
N GLY A 73 -8.76 -10.24 7.47
CA GLY A 73 -9.03 -9.18 6.50
C GLY A 73 -8.53 -9.54 5.10
N ALA A 74 -7.31 -10.04 4.98
CA ALA A 74 -6.71 -10.50 3.73
C ALA A 74 -7.51 -11.63 3.10
N ALA A 75 -7.86 -12.66 3.90
CA ALA A 75 -8.68 -13.77 3.44
C ALA A 75 -10.05 -13.28 2.94
N THR A 76 -10.68 -12.34 3.66
CA THR A 76 -11.96 -11.75 3.26
C THR A 76 -11.84 -10.93 1.97
N VAL A 77 -10.82 -10.08 1.86
CA VAL A 77 -10.53 -9.28 0.65
C VAL A 77 -10.27 -10.19 -0.55
N ALA A 78 -9.49 -11.25 -0.37
CA ALA A 78 -9.19 -12.22 -1.42
C ALA A 78 -10.43 -13.02 -1.84
N ALA A 79 -11.27 -13.45 -0.89
CA ALA A 79 -12.52 -14.14 -1.20
C ALA A 79 -13.47 -13.23 -2.00
N LEU A 80 -13.67 -11.99 -1.56
CA LEU A 80 -14.47 -11.00 -2.30
C LEU A 80 -13.89 -10.73 -3.69
N TRP A 81 -12.56 -10.57 -3.78
CA TRP A 81 -11.89 -10.39 -5.06
C TRP A 81 -12.12 -11.58 -5.99
N LEU A 82 -11.93 -12.82 -5.53
CA LEU A 82 -12.18 -14.03 -6.33
C LEU A 82 -13.65 -14.16 -6.79
N LEU A 83 -14.61 -13.78 -5.94
CA LEU A 83 -16.02 -13.77 -6.30
C LEU A 83 -16.31 -12.74 -7.42
N THR A 84 -15.69 -11.56 -7.36
CA THR A 84 -15.85 -10.52 -8.39
C THR A 84 -15.03 -10.79 -9.66
N ALA A 85 -13.87 -11.45 -9.54
CA ALA A 85 -12.96 -11.69 -10.65
C ALA A 85 -13.49 -12.73 -11.65
N ARG A 86 -14.44 -13.60 -11.24
CA ARG A 86 -15.07 -14.59 -12.13
C ARG A 86 -15.85 -14.00 -13.30
N VAL A 87 -16.07 -12.68 -13.31
CA VAL A 87 -16.80 -11.97 -14.35
C VAL A 87 -15.88 -11.50 -15.50
N GLY A 88 -14.56 -11.53 -15.29
CA GLY A 88 -13.56 -11.15 -16.31
C GLY A 88 -12.39 -12.13 -16.42
N PRO A 89 -11.53 -12.01 -17.44
CA PRO A 89 -10.33 -12.82 -17.52
C PRO A 89 -9.39 -12.45 -16.36
N LEU A 90 -9.01 -13.44 -15.55
CA LEU A 90 -8.01 -13.34 -14.49
C LEU A 90 -6.62 -13.14 -15.12
N THR A 91 -6.33 -11.93 -15.60
CA THR A 91 -5.01 -11.57 -16.07
C THR A 91 -4.22 -10.97 -14.92
N LEU A 92 -3.30 -11.76 -14.35
CA LEU A 92 -2.28 -11.24 -13.47
C LEU A 92 -1.34 -10.35 -14.30
N VAL A 93 -1.41 -9.04 -14.06
CA VAL A 93 -0.51 -8.09 -14.70
C VAL A 93 0.82 -8.13 -13.97
N PHE A 94 1.79 -8.85 -14.55
CA PHE A 94 3.17 -8.86 -14.09
C PHE A 94 3.83 -7.52 -14.44
N THR A 95 3.79 -6.59 -13.50
CA THR A 95 4.55 -5.35 -13.53
C THR A 95 5.94 -5.53 -12.89
N PRO A 96 6.92 -4.64 -13.15
CA PRO A 96 8.21 -4.66 -12.46
C PRO A 96 8.11 -4.57 -10.93
N VAL A 97 6.97 -4.14 -10.38
CA VAL A 97 6.71 -4.06 -8.94
C VAL A 97 6.68 -5.44 -8.28
N TRP A 98 6.46 -6.52 -9.04
CA TRP A 98 6.51 -7.89 -8.53
C TRP A 98 7.93 -8.37 -8.21
N ILE A 99 8.96 -7.81 -8.86
CA ILE A 99 10.36 -8.26 -8.71
C ILE A 99 10.83 -8.25 -7.26
N PRO A 100 10.71 -7.14 -6.49
CA PRO A 100 11.13 -7.14 -5.08
C PRO A 100 10.36 -8.15 -4.24
N LEU A 101 9.06 -8.35 -4.52
CA LEU A 101 8.22 -9.28 -3.77
C LEU A 101 8.57 -10.75 -4.06
N VAL A 102 8.80 -11.09 -5.32
CA VAL A 102 9.27 -12.43 -5.73
C VAL A 102 10.65 -12.69 -5.14
N GLY A 103 11.56 -11.70 -5.18
CA GLY A 103 12.88 -11.79 -4.55
C GLY A 103 12.78 -12.06 -3.05
N LEU A 104 11.90 -11.34 -2.35
CA LEU A 104 11.62 -11.56 -0.93
C LEU A 104 11.06 -12.96 -0.68
N ALA A 105 10.07 -13.40 -1.45
CA ALA A 105 9.48 -14.73 -1.32
C ALA A 105 10.49 -15.86 -1.55
N LEU A 106 11.37 -15.72 -2.54
CA LEU A 106 12.46 -16.66 -2.80
C LEU A 106 13.46 -16.68 -1.64
N ALA A 107 13.89 -15.50 -1.17
CA ALA A 107 14.81 -15.40 -0.05
C ALA A 107 14.23 -16.02 1.23
N SER A 108 12.95 -15.75 1.53
CA SER A 108 12.24 -16.37 2.66
C SER A 108 12.10 -17.88 2.48
N GLY A 109 11.78 -18.37 1.28
CA GLY A 109 11.70 -19.81 1.00
C GLY A 109 13.03 -20.52 1.22
N LEU A 110 14.13 -19.94 0.72
CA LEU A 110 15.48 -20.45 0.99
C LEU A 110 15.80 -20.39 2.49
N SER A 111 15.45 -19.31 3.17
CA SER A 111 15.65 -19.17 4.62
C SER A 111 14.92 -20.25 5.41
N VAL A 112 13.71 -20.66 5.01
CA VAL A 112 12.96 -21.75 5.64
C VAL A 112 13.70 -23.08 5.48
N LEU A 113 14.23 -23.37 4.28
CA LEU A 113 14.96 -24.61 4.00
C LEU A 113 16.27 -24.74 4.80
N TRP A 114 16.92 -23.62 5.11
CA TRP A 114 18.16 -23.57 5.90
C TRP A 114 17.95 -23.31 7.40
N SER A 115 16.71 -23.16 7.86
CA SER A 115 16.44 -22.79 9.24
C SER A 115 16.70 -23.93 10.21
N SER A 116 17.32 -23.62 11.36
CA SER A 116 17.38 -24.52 12.51
C SER A 116 16.02 -24.73 13.18
N HIS A 117 15.04 -23.87 12.89
CA HIS A 117 13.70 -23.86 13.47
C HIS A 117 12.63 -23.80 12.35
N PRO A 118 12.37 -24.93 11.68
CA PRO A 118 11.53 -24.96 10.48
C PRO A 118 10.09 -24.52 10.76
N PHE A 119 9.52 -24.85 11.92
CA PHE A 119 8.15 -24.46 12.26
C PHE A 119 7.97 -22.95 12.42
N ALA A 120 8.86 -22.28 13.16
CA ALA A 120 8.83 -20.82 13.29
C ALA A 120 9.04 -20.13 11.93
N SER A 121 9.85 -20.74 11.06
CA SER A 121 10.12 -20.20 9.72
C SER A 121 8.92 -20.40 8.79
N LEU A 122 8.20 -21.52 8.90
CA LEU A 122 6.97 -21.79 8.17
C LEU A 122 5.85 -20.82 8.59
N GLU A 123 5.73 -20.48 9.87
CA GLU A 123 4.78 -19.48 10.36
C GLU A 123 5.04 -18.10 9.72
N GLU A 124 6.30 -17.68 9.66
CA GLU A 124 6.67 -16.43 8.97
C GLU A 124 6.42 -16.52 7.44
N GLY A 125 6.65 -17.70 6.85
CA GLY A 125 6.28 -17.98 5.46
C GLY A 125 4.79 -17.82 5.19
N GLN A 126 3.92 -18.30 6.10
CA GLN A 126 2.46 -18.12 6.02
C GLN A 126 2.07 -16.63 6.07
N ARG A 127 2.71 -15.83 6.94
CA ARG A 127 2.50 -14.38 6.97
C ARG A 127 2.88 -13.73 5.64
N LEU A 128 4.03 -14.11 5.08
CA LEU A 128 4.47 -13.60 3.78
C LEU A 128 3.49 -13.92 2.66
N VAL A 129 2.95 -15.14 2.61
CA VAL A 129 1.91 -15.51 1.62
C VAL A 129 0.68 -14.60 1.76
N THR A 130 0.27 -14.30 2.98
CA THR A 130 -0.85 -13.37 3.25
C THR A 130 -0.56 -11.97 2.70
N TYR A 131 0.65 -11.45 2.91
CA TYR A 131 1.06 -10.14 2.40
C TYR A 131 1.18 -10.14 0.87
N VAL A 132 1.70 -11.21 0.26
CA VAL A 132 1.77 -11.38 -1.20
C VAL A 132 0.37 -11.37 -1.81
N LEU A 133 -0.58 -12.07 -1.19
CA LEU A 133 -1.97 -12.10 -1.63
C LEU A 133 -2.62 -10.72 -1.54
N LEU A 134 -2.46 -10.02 -0.42
CA LEU A 134 -2.94 -8.64 -0.27
C LEU A 134 -2.34 -7.71 -1.33
N PHE A 135 -1.04 -7.82 -1.58
CA PHE A 135 -0.35 -7.06 -2.61
C PHE A 135 -0.93 -7.34 -4.00
N ALA A 136 -1.14 -8.62 -4.34
CA ALA A 136 -1.71 -9.04 -5.62
C ALA A 136 -3.09 -8.42 -5.85
N VAL A 137 -3.97 -8.50 -4.84
CA VAL A 137 -5.30 -7.92 -4.89
C VAL A 137 -5.22 -6.41 -4.99
N ALA A 138 -4.42 -5.75 -4.16
CA ALA A 138 -4.26 -4.30 -4.19
C ALA A 138 -3.77 -3.80 -5.56
N LEU A 139 -2.75 -4.46 -6.14
CA LEU A 139 -2.22 -4.11 -7.45
C LEU A 139 -3.26 -4.27 -8.55
N HIS A 140 -4.04 -5.36 -8.53
CA HIS A 140 -5.14 -5.56 -9.46
C HIS A 140 -6.18 -4.44 -9.35
N GLN A 141 -6.57 -4.08 -8.12
CA GLN A 141 -7.57 -3.05 -7.87
C GLN A 141 -7.08 -1.63 -8.23
N MET A 142 -5.78 -1.35 -8.11
CA MET A 142 -5.19 -0.06 -8.50
C MET A 142 -5.22 0.21 -10.02
N GLY A 143 -5.54 -0.80 -10.85
CA GLY A 143 -5.81 -0.62 -12.27
C GLY A 143 -6.94 0.40 -12.53
N ARG A 144 -7.93 0.47 -11.65
CA ARG A 144 -9.03 1.44 -11.71
C ARG A 144 -8.61 2.76 -11.05
N THR A 145 -8.72 3.87 -11.79
CA THR A 145 -8.29 5.21 -11.33
C THR A 145 -9.05 5.67 -10.07
N GLU A 146 -10.35 5.42 -10.01
CA GLU A 146 -11.20 5.75 -8.87
C GLU A 146 -10.78 5.00 -7.60
N ILE A 147 -10.59 3.69 -7.68
CA ILE A 147 -10.16 2.87 -6.54
C ILE A 147 -8.77 3.29 -6.05
N ARG A 148 -7.84 3.52 -6.98
CA ARG A 148 -6.50 4.02 -6.66
C ARG A 148 -6.58 5.34 -5.91
N ALA A 149 -7.49 6.22 -6.34
CA ALA A 149 -7.69 7.49 -5.68
C ALA A 149 -8.26 7.33 -4.26
N THR A 150 -9.24 6.46 -4.09
CA THR A 150 -9.84 6.13 -2.78
C THR A 150 -8.79 5.50 -1.85
N LEU A 151 -8.07 4.47 -2.28
CA LEU A 151 -7.01 3.82 -1.49
C LEU A 151 -5.94 4.81 -1.04
N ALA A 152 -5.47 5.66 -1.96
CA ALA A 152 -4.49 6.69 -1.61
C ALA A 152 -5.04 7.65 -0.54
N THR A 153 -6.31 8.05 -0.65
CA THR A 153 -6.96 8.94 0.33
C THR A 153 -7.10 8.24 1.69
N THR A 154 -7.49 6.97 1.70
CA THR A 154 -7.59 6.16 2.92
C THR A 154 -6.25 6.01 3.62
N VAL A 155 -5.18 5.70 2.88
CA VAL A 155 -3.82 5.59 3.42
C VAL A 155 -3.36 6.93 4.01
N ILE A 156 -3.60 8.05 3.30
CA ILE A 156 -3.23 9.38 3.79
C ILE A 156 -4.02 9.74 5.04
N LEU A 157 -5.33 9.46 5.09
CA LEU A 157 -6.18 9.76 6.24
C LEU A 157 -5.78 8.93 7.46
N ALA A 158 -5.59 7.62 7.29
CA ALA A 158 -5.10 6.74 8.35
C ALA A 158 -3.71 7.17 8.82
N GLY A 159 -2.82 7.54 7.89
CA GLY A 159 -1.51 8.11 8.20
C GLY A 159 -1.59 9.44 8.96
N ALA A 160 -2.57 10.30 8.66
CA ALA A 160 -2.77 11.56 9.37
C ALA A 160 -3.24 11.33 10.81
N ILE A 161 -4.18 10.40 11.01
CA ILE A 161 -4.65 10.00 12.35
C ILE A 161 -3.48 9.45 13.16
N GLU A 162 -2.70 8.54 12.57
CA GLU A 162 -1.50 7.99 13.17
C GLU A 162 -0.48 9.07 13.51
N ALA A 163 -0.26 10.02 12.60
CA ALA A 163 0.69 11.10 12.78
C ALA A 163 0.33 12.00 13.96
N VAL A 164 -0.94 12.37 14.07
CA VAL A 164 -1.43 13.14 15.23
C VAL A 164 -1.18 12.37 16.52
N TYR A 165 -1.49 11.07 16.55
CA TYR A 165 -1.31 10.26 17.75
C TYR A 165 0.18 10.13 18.14
N VAL A 166 1.07 9.87 17.18
CA VAL A 166 2.52 9.81 17.41
C VAL A 166 3.07 11.14 17.92
N LEU A 167 2.60 12.28 17.40
CA LEU A 167 3.04 13.59 17.86
C LEU A 167 2.54 13.91 19.27
N LEU A 168 1.32 13.48 19.63
CA LEU A 168 0.83 13.55 21.00
C LEU A 168 1.70 12.72 21.94
N GLN A 169 1.95 11.45 21.60
CA GLN A 169 2.86 10.55 22.33
C GLN A 169 4.26 11.17 22.53
N TYR A 170 4.82 11.76 21.47
CA TYR A 170 6.15 12.38 21.51
C TYR A 170 6.20 13.58 22.46
N SER A 171 5.18 14.44 22.41
CA SER A 171 5.18 15.74 23.10
C SER A 171 4.66 15.69 24.52
N LEU A 172 3.56 14.97 24.76
CA LEU A 172 2.82 14.97 26.03
C LEU A 172 2.95 13.64 26.79
N GLY A 173 3.66 12.67 26.24
CA GLY A 173 3.53 11.27 26.68
C GLY A 173 2.28 10.64 26.08
N ASP A 174 2.05 9.36 26.38
CA ASP A 174 0.90 8.65 25.81
C ASP A 174 -0.38 9.01 26.57
N PRO A 175 -1.40 9.60 25.92
CA PRO A 175 -2.63 10.03 26.57
C PRO A 175 -3.59 8.88 26.90
N ILE A 176 -3.36 7.69 26.33
CA ILE A 176 -4.24 6.52 26.46
C ILE A 176 -3.57 5.45 27.35
N PHE A 177 -2.25 5.32 27.27
CA PHE A 177 -1.48 4.27 27.93
C PHE A 177 -0.50 4.84 28.94
N VAL A 178 -0.40 4.21 30.11
CA VAL A 178 0.66 4.52 31.08
C VAL A 178 1.99 4.01 30.53
N THR A 179 2.71 4.90 29.85
CA THR A 179 4.00 4.61 29.20
C THR A 179 5.15 5.33 29.90
N ASP A 180 4.85 5.92 31.07
CA ASP A 180 5.81 6.63 31.91
C ASP A 180 6.97 5.69 32.25
N GLY A 181 8.14 5.99 31.69
CA GLY A 181 9.36 5.20 31.86
C GLY A 181 9.85 4.46 30.62
N LEU A 182 9.10 4.42 29.51
CA LEU A 182 9.63 3.86 28.26
C LEU A 182 10.74 4.78 27.69
N PRO A 183 11.97 4.27 27.50
CA PRO A 183 13.08 5.09 27.05
C PRO A 183 13.08 5.29 25.53
N GLY A 184 13.49 6.49 25.10
CA GLY A 184 13.83 6.79 23.71
C GLY A 184 12.69 6.56 22.71
N LYS A 185 12.97 5.80 21.64
CA LYS A 185 12.03 5.55 20.53
C LYS A 185 10.75 4.82 20.94
N TRP A 186 10.75 4.14 22.09
CA TRP A 186 9.58 3.42 22.60
C TRP A 186 8.52 4.34 23.17
N ARG A 187 8.75 5.66 23.20
CA ARG A 187 7.72 6.66 23.53
C ARG A 187 6.76 6.93 22.39
N THR A 188 7.13 6.57 21.16
CA THR A 188 6.39 6.91 19.92
C THR A 188 6.05 5.64 19.14
N PHE A 189 5.42 4.68 19.82
CA PHE A 189 5.04 3.41 19.21
C PHE A 189 3.77 3.50 18.36
N GLY A 190 3.14 4.68 18.33
CA GLY A 190 1.93 4.94 17.58
C GLY A 190 0.79 4.02 18.00
N THR A 191 -0.17 3.85 17.10
CA THR A 191 -1.25 2.90 17.30
C THR A 191 -0.83 1.49 16.96
N LEU A 192 0.26 1.31 16.19
CA LEU A 192 0.76 -0.01 15.81
C LEU A 192 1.48 -0.76 16.94
N GLY A 193 1.77 -0.11 18.07
CA GLY A 193 2.37 -0.78 19.24
C GLY A 193 3.89 -0.98 19.12
N ASN A 194 4.47 -0.59 17.99
CA ASN A 194 5.90 -0.69 17.74
C ASN A 194 6.36 0.52 16.90
N PRO A 195 7.37 1.28 17.36
CA PRO A 195 7.82 2.48 16.65
C PRO A 195 8.38 2.18 15.25
N ASN A 196 8.93 0.98 15.03
CA ASN A 196 9.40 0.58 13.70
C ASN A 196 8.22 0.39 12.74
N TRP A 197 7.16 -0.32 13.17
CA TRP A 197 5.97 -0.56 12.34
C TRP A 197 5.22 0.73 12.05
N THR A 198 5.08 1.59 13.06
CA THR A 198 4.52 2.94 12.92
C THR A 198 5.32 3.77 11.94
N GLY A 199 6.65 3.75 12.05
CA GLY A 199 7.53 4.42 11.10
C GLY A 199 7.34 3.89 9.67
N GLU A 200 7.32 2.57 9.48
CA GLU A 200 7.14 1.94 8.16
C GLU A 200 5.79 2.31 7.53
N PHE A 201 4.71 2.30 8.31
CA PHE A 201 3.39 2.75 7.85
C PHE A 201 3.38 4.24 7.47
N LEU A 202 3.92 5.11 8.33
CA LEU A 202 4.03 6.54 8.07
C LEU A 202 4.90 6.85 6.85
N THR A 203 5.95 6.04 6.59
CA THR A 203 6.76 6.15 5.38
C THR A 203 5.92 5.92 4.11
N VAL A 204 5.07 4.89 4.10
CA VAL A 204 4.15 4.66 2.97
C VAL A 204 3.18 5.82 2.81
N ALA A 205 2.57 6.27 3.91
CA ALA A 205 1.64 7.40 3.89
C ALA A 205 2.32 8.70 3.41
N ALA A 206 3.57 8.94 3.80
CA ALA A 206 4.37 10.10 3.38
C ALA A 206 4.58 10.09 1.86
N ILE A 207 5.04 8.97 1.29
CA ILE A 207 5.29 8.82 -0.14
C ILE A 207 3.99 8.97 -0.95
N VAL A 208 2.89 8.35 -0.49
CA VAL A 208 1.57 8.46 -1.14
C VAL A 208 1.06 9.90 -1.10
N SER A 209 1.22 10.58 0.03
CA SER A 209 0.83 12.00 0.18
C SER A 209 1.64 12.92 -0.73
N LEU A 210 2.95 12.68 -0.85
CA LEU A 210 3.84 13.42 -1.75
C LEU A 210 3.42 13.23 -3.21
N GLY A 211 3.14 11.99 -3.62
CA GLY A 211 2.64 11.69 -4.97
C GLY A 211 1.32 12.40 -5.29
N ARG A 212 0.42 12.50 -4.30
CA ARG A 212 -0.84 13.26 -4.44
C ARG A 212 -0.63 14.77 -4.53
N LEU A 213 0.24 15.35 -3.70
CA LEU A 213 0.58 16.78 -3.76
C LEU A 213 1.14 17.17 -5.13
N VAL A 214 2.05 16.35 -5.63
CA VAL A 214 2.63 16.48 -6.96
C VAL A 214 1.55 16.48 -8.04
N HIS A 215 0.65 15.50 -8.02
CA HIS A 215 -0.40 15.40 -9.03
C HIS A 215 -1.37 16.60 -8.99
N LEU A 216 -1.72 17.08 -7.80
CA LEU A 216 -2.55 18.27 -7.62
C LEU A 216 -1.87 19.54 -8.15
N SER A 217 -0.54 19.62 -8.13
CA SER A 217 0.21 20.77 -8.67
C SER A 217 0.22 20.81 -10.20
N GLU A 218 0.15 19.65 -10.86
CA GLU A 218 0.15 19.54 -12.33
C GLU A 218 -1.25 19.78 -12.95
N ALA A 219 -2.30 19.62 -12.15
CA ALA A 219 -3.68 19.80 -12.60
C ALA A 219 -4.10 21.27 -12.81
N GLU A 220 -3.21 22.24 -12.56
CA GLU A 220 -3.51 23.65 -12.87
C GLU A 220 -3.51 23.89 -14.40
N PRO A 221 -4.62 24.40 -14.96
CA PRO A 221 -4.85 24.38 -16.40
C PRO A 221 -4.02 25.45 -17.12
N SER A 222 -3.13 25.01 -17.98
CA SER A 222 -2.47 25.79 -19.03
C SER A 222 -3.41 26.15 -20.22
N ALA A 223 -4.70 25.80 -20.15
CA ALA A 223 -5.68 26.15 -21.18
C ALA A 223 -6.59 27.30 -20.69
N PHE A 224 -6.05 28.52 -20.78
CA PHE A 224 -6.74 29.79 -20.61
C PHE A 224 -7.75 29.99 -21.76
N ASN A 225 -8.94 29.39 -21.65
CA ASN A 225 -10.03 29.65 -22.58
C ASN A 225 -11.09 30.55 -21.88
N MET A 226 -11.06 31.83 -22.23
CA MET A 226 -11.54 32.97 -21.42
C MET A 226 -13.07 33.11 -21.27
N LYS A 227 -13.89 32.16 -21.74
CA LYS A 227 -15.32 32.43 -22.00
C LYS A 227 -16.34 31.88 -20.99
N ARG A 228 -15.94 31.27 -19.86
CA ARG A 228 -16.89 30.73 -18.87
C ARG A 228 -16.55 31.25 -17.46
N ARG A 229 -17.02 32.44 -17.10
CA ARG A 229 -16.49 33.21 -15.94
C ARG A 229 -17.22 32.99 -14.61
N SER A 230 -18.51 32.61 -14.60
CA SER A 230 -19.32 32.59 -13.37
C SER A 230 -19.29 31.28 -12.57
N SER A 231 -19.11 30.12 -13.23
CA SER A 231 -19.03 28.81 -12.54
C SER A 231 -17.62 28.49 -11.99
N TRP A 232 -16.62 29.34 -12.25
CA TRP A 232 -15.21 29.03 -12.01
C TRP A 232 -14.71 29.48 -10.63
N SER A 233 -15.34 30.47 -9.99
CA SER A 233 -14.90 30.95 -8.66
C SER A 233 -15.03 29.85 -7.60
N MET A 234 -16.18 29.17 -7.52
CA MET A 234 -16.40 28.10 -6.54
C MET A 234 -15.51 26.86 -6.75
N SER A 235 -15.16 26.51 -7.99
CA SER A 235 -14.31 25.36 -8.26
C SER A 235 -12.85 25.62 -7.85
N ARG A 236 -12.36 26.85 -8.07
CA ARG A 236 -10.98 27.24 -7.75
C ARG A 236 -10.72 27.28 -6.25
N GLU A 237 -11.68 27.77 -5.46
CA GLU A 237 -11.58 27.78 -4.00
C GLU A 237 -11.51 26.37 -3.40
N ARG A 238 -12.33 25.44 -3.91
CA ARG A 238 -12.29 24.03 -3.47
C ARG A 238 -10.95 23.37 -3.77
N GLY A 239 -10.41 23.60 -4.97
CA GLY A 239 -9.10 23.07 -5.36
C GLY A 239 -7.95 23.58 -4.49
N GLN A 240 -7.93 24.89 -4.19
CA GLN A 240 -6.93 25.49 -3.31
C GLN A 240 -7.05 24.98 -1.87
N SER A 241 -8.27 24.86 -1.35
CA SER A 241 -8.52 24.30 -0.02
C SER A 241 -7.99 22.86 0.09
N ALA A 242 -8.32 22.00 -0.88
CA ALA A 242 -7.84 20.62 -0.91
C ALA A 242 -6.31 20.53 -0.94
N ARG A 243 -5.63 21.40 -1.70
CA ARG A 243 -4.17 21.46 -1.76
C ARG A 243 -3.55 21.89 -0.41
N ARG A 244 -4.15 22.88 0.27
CA ARG A 244 -3.69 23.33 1.60
C ARG A 244 -3.84 22.21 2.62
N TRP A 245 -4.99 21.54 2.66
CA TRP A 245 -5.22 20.40 3.54
C TRP A 245 -4.22 19.27 3.29
N MET A 246 -4.00 18.91 2.03
CA MET A 246 -3.02 17.88 1.68
C MET A 246 -1.60 18.26 2.13
N LEU A 247 -1.22 19.53 1.99
CA LEU A 247 0.10 20.01 2.42
C LEU A 247 0.27 19.90 3.94
N VAL A 248 -0.72 20.36 4.70
CA VAL A 248 -0.73 20.26 6.17
C VAL A 248 -0.65 18.80 6.60
N THR A 249 -1.48 17.93 6.01
CA THR A 249 -1.46 16.49 6.31
C THR A 249 -0.10 15.86 6.01
N SER A 250 0.50 16.16 4.86
CA SER A 250 1.85 15.68 4.54
C SER A 250 2.86 16.13 5.58
N ILE A 251 2.88 17.43 5.95
CA ILE A 251 3.80 17.96 6.96
C ILE A 251 3.64 17.22 8.29
N LEU A 252 2.40 16.98 8.74
CA LEU A 252 2.13 16.23 9.96
C LEU A 252 2.70 14.79 9.88
N ILE A 253 2.46 14.09 8.77
CA ILE A 253 2.99 12.74 8.56
C ILE A 253 4.52 12.72 8.59
N TRP A 254 5.18 13.69 7.96
CA TRP A 254 6.65 13.80 7.97
C TRP A 254 7.22 14.09 9.36
N LEU A 255 6.59 15.00 10.12
CA LEU A 255 6.99 15.29 11.50
C LEU A 255 6.80 14.08 12.41
N ALA A 256 5.68 13.37 12.27
CA ALA A 256 5.43 12.14 13.03
C ALA A 256 6.42 11.03 12.68
N LEU A 257 6.72 10.83 11.39
CA LEU A 257 7.75 9.89 10.96
C LEU A 257 9.09 10.20 11.61
N ALA A 258 9.46 11.49 11.69
CA ALA A 258 10.65 11.93 12.40
C ALA A 258 10.63 11.57 13.88
N ALA A 259 9.49 11.82 14.54
CA ALA A 259 9.29 11.52 15.95
C ALA A 259 9.41 10.02 16.29
N THR A 260 9.12 9.11 15.34
CA THR A 260 9.29 7.65 15.57
C THR A 260 10.73 7.23 15.83
N LEU A 261 11.72 8.02 15.37
CA LEU A 261 13.15 7.71 15.41
C LEU A 261 13.51 6.33 14.79
N ALA A 262 12.62 5.77 13.95
CA ALA A 262 12.79 4.47 13.34
C ALA A 262 13.75 4.56 12.14
N ARG A 263 15.01 4.12 12.32
CA ARG A 263 16.05 4.19 11.29
C ARG A 263 15.66 3.48 9.99
N GLY A 264 15.04 2.29 10.10
CA GLY A 264 14.58 1.52 8.94
C GLY A 264 13.50 2.26 8.14
N ALA A 265 12.57 2.92 8.84
CA ALA A 265 11.52 3.71 8.21
C ALA A 265 12.09 4.91 7.45
N TRP A 266 13.06 5.63 8.02
CA TRP A 266 13.76 6.74 7.36
C TRP A 266 14.52 6.29 6.12
N LEU A 267 15.25 5.18 6.21
CA LEU A 267 15.97 4.62 5.07
C LEU A 267 14.99 4.23 3.95
N GLY A 268 13.90 3.52 4.31
CA GLY A 268 12.84 3.18 3.38
C GLY A 268 12.20 4.41 2.74
N CYS A 269 12.03 5.49 3.51
CA CYS A 269 11.48 6.75 3.01
C CYS A 269 12.40 7.42 1.99
N LEU A 270 13.70 7.51 2.29
CA LEU A 270 14.69 8.08 1.37
C LEU A 270 14.75 7.29 0.05
N VAL A 271 14.83 5.96 0.14
CA VAL A 271 14.83 5.07 -1.04
C VAL A 271 13.52 5.23 -1.81
N GLY A 272 12.38 5.25 -1.12
CA GLY A 272 11.05 5.39 -1.72
C GLY A 272 10.85 6.72 -2.44
N VAL A 273 11.29 7.84 -1.85
CA VAL A 273 11.26 9.16 -2.50
C VAL A 273 12.17 9.17 -3.72
N GLY A 274 13.39 8.64 -3.62
CA GLY A 274 14.30 8.52 -4.76
C GLY A 274 13.67 7.72 -5.92
N ALA A 275 13.11 6.55 -5.63
CA ALA A 275 12.42 5.71 -6.61
C ALA A 275 11.21 6.43 -7.23
N PHE A 276 10.42 7.15 -6.42
CA PHE A 276 9.29 7.95 -6.89
C PHE A 276 9.73 9.06 -7.87
N LEU A 277 10.79 9.80 -7.53
CA LEU A 277 11.31 10.87 -8.39
C LEU A 277 11.85 10.32 -9.72
N VAL A 278 12.58 9.19 -9.69
CA VAL A 278 13.07 8.52 -10.91
C VAL A 278 11.91 8.03 -11.78
N ALA A 279 10.90 7.39 -11.18
CA ALA A 279 9.72 6.92 -11.90
C ALA A 279 8.94 8.09 -12.53
N ARG A 280 8.80 9.20 -11.80
CA ARG A 280 8.14 10.41 -12.30
C ARG A 280 8.92 11.06 -13.44
N HIS A 281 10.24 11.18 -13.33
CA HIS A 281 11.07 11.76 -14.38
C HIS A 281 10.90 11.02 -15.70
N ARG A 282 10.97 9.68 -15.66
CA ARG A 282 10.73 8.83 -16.84
C ARG A 282 9.34 8.98 -17.43
N TYR A 283 8.33 9.11 -16.57
CA TYR A 283 6.97 9.35 -17.01
C TYR A 283 6.79 10.72 -17.69
N ALA A 284 7.53 11.73 -17.24
CA ALA A 284 7.53 13.04 -17.88
C ALA A 284 8.24 13.00 -19.24
N ASP A 285 9.34 12.27 -19.36
CA ASP A 285 10.08 12.12 -20.62
C ASP A 285 9.27 11.35 -21.67
N SER A 286 8.59 10.26 -21.28
CA SER A 286 7.74 9.50 -22.20
C SER A 286 6.53 10.27 -22.74
N ARG A 287 6.12 11.35 -22.07
CA ARG A 287 5.10 12.28 -22.57
C ARG A 287 5.63 13.30 -23.57
N ARG A 288 6.95 13.56 -23.58
CA ARG A 288 7.57 14.54 -24.48
C ARG A 288 7.90 13.97 -25.84
N GLU A 289 8.05 12.65 -25.95
CA GLU A 289 8.28 12.00 -27.23
C GLU A 289 7.05 12.15 -28.14
N PRO A 290 7.18 12.75 -29.33
CA PRO A 290 6.07 12.90 -30.26
C PRO A 290 5.56 11.51 -30.68
N ALA A 291 4.24 11.37 -30.79
CA ALA A 291 3.51 10.12 -31.04
C ALA A 291 3.86 9.37 -32.35
N THR A 292 4.88 9.83 -33.09
CA THR A 292 5.28 9.30 -34.39
C THR A 292 6.23 8.10 -34.31
N VAL A 293 6.73 7.72 -33.13
CA VAL A 293 7.63 6.56 -32.99
C VAL A 293 6.98 5.49 -32.14
N VAL A 294 6.29 4.54 -32.79
CA VAL A 294 5.85 3.29 -32.16
C VAL A 294 7.10 2.44 -31.91
N GLN A 295 7.81 2.70 -30.82
CA GLN A 295 8.90 1.82 -30.40
C GLN A 295 8.31 0.56 -29.73
N PRO A 296 8.74 -0.65 -30.15
CA PRO A 296 8.31 -1.89 -29.54
C PRO A 296 8.85 -1.94 -28.10
N GLN A 297 7.94 -1.80 -27.14
CA GLN A 297 7.99 -2.30 -25.77
C GLN A 297 9.41 -2.52 -25.22
N GLN A 298 10.13 -1.42 -24.98
CA GLN A 298 11.50 -1.49 -24.46
C GLN A 298 11.53 -2.15 -23.07
N ARG A 299 12.35 -3.21 -22.98
CA ARG A 299 12.70 -4.01 -21.79
C ARG A 299 13.06 -3.12 -20.59
N ILE A 300 12.17 -3.04 -19.60
CA ILE A 300 12.33 -2.32 -18.31
C ILE A 300 13.25 -3.08 -17.31
N TRP A 301 14.09 -4.01 -17.78
CA TRP A 301 14.70 -5.05 -16.92
C TRP A 301 15.89 -4.65 -16.01
N PRO A 302 16.78 -3.68 -16.32
CA PRO A 302 18.02 -3.60 -15.56
C PRO A 302 17.93 -2.89 -14.19
N LEU A 303 16.90 -2.07 -13.92
CA LEU A 303 16.86 -1.23 -12.70
C LEU A 303 16.00 -1.77 -11.55
N ALA A 304 14.95 -2.54 -11.84
CA ALA A 304 14.22 -3.25 -10.78
C ALA A 304 15.10 -4.33 -10.13
N LEU A 305 16.04 -4.89 -10.90
CA LEU A 305 17.04 -5.83 -10.40
C LEU A 305 18.04 -5.16 -9.45
N THR A 306 18.53 -3.96 -9.78
CA THR A 306 19.51 -3.25 -8.94
C THR A 306 18.91 -2.73 -7.63
N ILE A 307 17.65 -2.29 -7.62
CA ILE A 307 16.96 -1.88 -6.38
C ILE A 307 16.63 -3.09 -5.50
N GLY A 308 16.21 -4.21 -6.09
CA GLY A 308 15.94 -5.46 -5.36
C GLY A 308 17.19 -6.06 -4.72
N ILE A 309 18.33 -6.05 -5.42
CA ILE A 309 19.62 -6.53 -4.90
C ILE A 309 20.15 -5.59 -3.80
N GLY A 310 19.97 -4.27 -3.94
CA GLY A 310 20.36 -3.30 -2.92
C GLY A 310 19.62 -3.49 -1.59
N ALA A 311 18.31 -3.75 -1.63
CA ALA A 311 17.53 -4.03 -0.42
C ALA A 311 17.94 -5.35 0.26
N ALA A 312 18.23 -6.40 -0.52
CA ALA A 312 18.69 -7.69 0.00
C ALA A 312 20.10 -7.60 0.64
N LEU A 313 21.00 -6.79 0.07
CA LEU A 313 22.35 -6.59 0.62
C LEU A 313 22.38 -5.69 1.87
N ILE A 314 21.38 -4.81 2.06
CA ILE A 314 21.24 -4.00 3.28
C ILE A 314 20.65 -4.82 4.45
N ALA A 315 19.93 -5.92 4.16
CA ALA A 315 19.43 -6.83 5.20
C ALA A 315 20.52 -7.77 5.77
N LEU A 316 21.60 -8.02 5.02
CA LEU A 316 22.69 -8.92 5.44
C LEU A 316 23.43 -8.46 6.72
N PRO A 317 23.78 -7.16 6.90
CA PRO A 317 24.45 -6.68 8.12
C PRO A 317 23.54 -6.65 9.36
N LEU A 318 22.21 -6.71 9.19
CA LEU A 318 21.26 -6.76 10.31
C LEU A 318 21.11 -8.18 10.89
N LEU A 319 21.42 -9.22 10.09
CA LEU A 319 21.45 -10.62 10.53
C LEU A 319 22.79 -11.03 11.16
N SER A 320 23.87 -10.28 10.95
CA SER A 320 25.19 -10.59 11.50
C SER A 320 25.46 -10.01 12.90
N ASN A 321 24.49 -9.32 13.52
CA ASN A 321 24.70 -8.73 14.84
C ASN A 321 24.37 -9.73 15.97
N GLN A 322 25.27 -10.70 16.15
CA GLN A 322 25.23 -11.69 17.24
C GLN A 322 25.27 -11.04 18.64
N GLU A 323 25.80 -9.82 18.77
CA GLU A 323 25.84 -9.09 20.05
C GLU A 323 24.44 -8.69 20.55
N ALA A 324 23.50 -8.40 19.65
CA ALA A 324 22.11 -8.10 20.01
C ALA A 324 21.36 -9.33 20.56
N VAL A 325 21.68 -10.53 20.03
CA VAL A 325 21.11 -11.80 20.52
C VAL A 325 21.70 -12.16 21.89
N ASN A 326 22.99 -11.92 22.11
CA ASN A 326 23.63 -12.13 23.40
C ASN A 326 23.11 -11.16 24.49
N HIS A 327 22.75 -9.92 24.13
CA HIS A 327 22.09 -8.99 25.05
C HIS A 327 20.63 -9.37 25.34
N LEU A 328 19.91 -9.95 24.38
CA LEU A 328 18.52 -10.42 24.58
C LEU A 328 18.45 -11.71 25.43
N LEU A 329 19.42 -12.61 25.31
CA LEU A 329 19.45 -13.85 26.10
C LEU A 329 19.93 -13.65 27.55
N ASN A 330 20.53 -12.50 27.87
CA ASN A 330 20.93 -12.14 29.24
C ASN A 330 19.78 -11.56 30.10
N PHE A 331 18.56 -11.45 29.56
CA PHE A 331 17.38 -10.96 30.30
C PHE A 331 16.90 -11.91 31.42
N LYS A 332 17.47 -13.12 31.53
CA LYS A 332 17.21 -14.01 32.68
C LYS A 332 17.72 -13.46 34.02
N SER A 333 18.61 -12.46 34.05
CA SER A 333 19.13 -11.90 35.31
C SER A 333 18.31 -10.74 35.89
N VAL A 334 17.39 -10.14 35.11
CA VAL A 334 16.61 -8.97 35.56
C VAL A 334 15.25 -9.36 36.18
N ARG A 335 14.72 -10.55 35.90
CA ARG A 335 13.48 -11.04 36.54
C ARG A 335 13.60 -11.32 38.04
N GLY A 336 14.81 -11.37 38.59
CA GLY A 336 15.04 -11.58 40.03
C GLY A 336 14.98 -10.33 40.90
N ARG A 337 14.76 -9.13 40.34
CA ARG A 337 14.83 -7.86 41.09
C ARG A 337 13.56 -7.01 41.11
N LEU A 338 12.45 -7.51 40.55
CA LEU A 338 11.15 -6.82 40.53
C LEU A 338 10.06 -7.51 41.36
N TRP A 339 10.45 -8.52 42.15
CA TRP A 339 9.60 -9.14 43.17
C TRP A 339 10.41 -9.35 44.47
N MET A 340 10.96 -8.25 44.98
CA MET A 340 11.27 -8.01 46.39
C MET A 340 11.17 -6.51 46.64
#